data_AF-Q59J31-F1
#
_entry.id   AF-Q59J31-F1
#
_cell.length_a   1.000
_cell.length_b   1.000
_cell.length_c   1.000
_cell.angle_alpha   90.00
_cell.angle_beta   90.00
_cell.angle_gamma   90.00
#
_symmetry.space_group_name_H-M   'P 1'
#
loop_
_entity.id
_entity.type
_entity.pdbx_description
1 polymer ?
#
loop_
_entity_poly.entity_id
_entity_poly.type
_entity_poly.pdbx_seq_one_letter_code
_entity_poly.pdbx_strand_id
1 'polypeptide(L)'
;FYPPPPEIQVPVNCRVRLRFISATAHPMYRISIDNHPMEVVEADGTAVYGPTVHEISVAPGERYSAIINTNEGKEGDAFWLRTSVALSCMFGAVSQEGLAVVRYTGNGMVSTEEPQTSAWSDLAGVTVPCTGLDQTYTLSPRDSLSAPREPLQSHFFNS
;
A
#
# COMPACT_ATOMS: atom_id res chain seq x y z
N PHE A 1 -6.98 24.43 11.78
CA PHE A 1 -5.89 23.67 12.45
C PHE A 1 -5.90 22.29 11.83
N TYR A 2 -4.94 21.97 10.96
CA TYR A 2 -4.83 20.64 10.40
C TYR A 2 -4.11 19.76 11.44
N PRO A 3 -4.61 18.56 11.77
CA PRO A 3 -3.87 17.68 12.67
C PRO A 3 -2.50 17.34 12.06
N PRO A 4 -1.46 17.11 12.87
CA PRO A 4 -0.19 16.63 12.33
C PRO A 4 -0.41 15.31 11.57
N PRO A 5 0.36 15.05 10.49
CA PRO A 5 0.25 13.80 9.76
C PRO A 5 0.54 12.62 10.70
N PRO A 6 -0.16 11.48 10.54
CA PRO A 6 0.13 10.28 11.31
C PRO A 6 1.55 9.80 11.03
N GLU A 7 2.22 9.26 12.06
CA GLU A 7 3.60 8.77 11.98
C GLU A 7 3.69 7.27 12.25
N ILE A 8 4.50 6.57 11.45
CA ILE A 8 4.85 5.16 11.57
C ILE A 8 6.35 5.09 11.81
N GLN A 9 6.75 4.56 12.97
CA GLN A 9 8.16 4.38 13.32
C GLN A 9 8.66 3.01 12.88
N VAL A 10 9.80 2.98 12.20
CA VAL A 10 10.40 1.77 11.64
C VAL A 10 11.89 1.70 11.98
N PRO A 11 12.43 0.54 12.40
CA PRO A 11 13.85 0.43 12.75
C PRO A 11 14.73 0.59 11.51
N VAL A 12 15.89 1.23 11.65
CA VAL A 12 16.90 1.34 10.57
C VAL A 12 17.50 -0.02 10.20
N ASN A 13 17.92 -0.17 8.94
CA ASN A 13 18.63 -1.34 8.40
C ASN A 13 17.88 -2.66 8.60
N CYS A 14 16.54 -2.62 8.52
CA CYS A 14 15.66 -3.75 8.73
C CYS A 14 14.76 -3.98 7.51
N ARG A 15 14.18 -5.17 7.44
CA ARG A 15 13.05 -5.47 6.55
C ARG A 15 11.77 -5.29 7.36
N VAL A 16 10.93 -4.35 6.94
CA VAL A 16 9.68 -4.03 7.64
C VAL A 16 8.51 -4.42 6.77
N ARG A 17 7.59 -5.19 7.34
CA ARG A 17 6.36 -5.59 6.68
C ARG A 17 5.23 -4.64 7.08
N LEU A 18 4.72 -3.89 6.10
CA LEU A 18 3.56 -3.03 6.24
C LEU A 18 2.32 -3.74 5.70
N ARG A 19 1.18 -3.52 6.37
CA ARG A 19 -0.14 -4.07 5.98
C ARG A 19 -1.04 -2.91 5.59
N PHE A 20 -1.32 -2.78 4.30
CA PHE A 20 -2.25 -1.80 3.76
C PHE A 20 -3.65 -2.41 3.72
N ILE A 21 -4.62 -1.72 4.31
CA ILE A 21 -6.01 -2.16 4.42
C ILE A 21 -6.87 -1.02 3.93
N SER A 22 -7.65 -1.25 2.87
CA SER A 22 -8.58 -0.24 2.38
C SER A 22 -9.91 -0.35 3.12
N ALA A 23 -10.12 0.56 4.07
CA ALA A 23 -11.40 0.75 4.75
C ALA A 23 -12.28 1.80 4.05
N THR A 24 -12.09 2.02 2.74
CA THR A 24 -12.86 2.99 1.98
C THR A 24 -14.28 2.48 1.70
N ALA A 25 -15.23 3.42 1.57
CA ALA A 25 -16.59 3.08 1.16
C ALA A 25 -16.73 2.93 -0.36
N HIS A 26 -15.86 3.58 -1.13
CA HIS A 26 -15.96 3.66 -2.59
C HIS A 26 -14.61 3.87 -3.30
N PRO A 27 -13.74 4.84 -2.92
CA PRO A 27 -12.52 5.09 -3.68
C PRO A 27 -11.55 3.91 -3.63
N MET A 28 -10.91 3.64 -4.77
CA MET A 28 -9.64 2.94 -4.81
C MET A 28 -8.53 3.92 -4.43
N TYR A 29 -7.65 3.50 -3.53
CA TYR A 29 -6.46 4.27 -3.18
C TYR A 29 -5.23 3.75 -3.91
N ARG A 30 -4.30 4.66 -4.19
CA ARG A 30 -2.94 4.38 -4.62
C ARG A 30 -1.99 4.81 -3.51
N ILE A 31 -1.20 3.88 -3.02
CA ILE A 31 -0.30 4.08 -1.88
C ILE A 31 1.14 3.99 -2.37
N SER A 32 1.99 4.93 -1.98
CA SER A 32 3.43 4.90 -2.25
C SER A 32 4.21 5.38 -1.03
N ILE A 33 5.49 5.02 -0.96
CA ILE A 33 6.43 5.52 0.05
C ILE A 33 7.65 6.07 -0.68
N ASP A 34 7.97 7.34 -0.44
CA ASP A 34 9.09 8.01 -1.10
C ASP A 34 10.40 7.25 -0.85
N ASN A 35 11.19 7.04 -1.90
CA ASN A 35 12.45 6.28 -1.92
C ASN A 35 12.34 4.79 -1.54
N HIS A 36 11.17 4.26 -1.20
CA HIS A 36 11.02 2.88 -0.76
C HIS A 36 10.21 2.05 -1.77
N PRO A 37 10.87 1.22 -2.60
CA PRO A 37 10.15 0.22 -3.36
C PRO A 37 9.50 -0.81 -2.41
N MET A 38 8.31 -1.28 -2.77
CA MET A 38 7.48 -2.15 -1.95
C MET A 38 7.38 -3.55 -2.59
N GLU A 39 7.96 -4.56 -1.94
CA GLU A 39 7.86 -5.97 -2.34
C GLU A 39 6.53 -6.55 -1.84
N VAL A 40 5.58 -6.86 -2.73
CA VAL A 40 4.26 -7.38 -2.37
C VAL A 40 4.36 -8.86 -2.00
N VAL A 41 3.99 -9.20 -0.76
CA VAL A 41 4.18 -10.55 -0.19
C VAL A 41 2.90 -11.20 0.33
N GLU A 42 1.79 -10.46 0.42
CA GLU A 42 0.49 -10.99 0.80
C GLU A 42 -0.60 -10.21 0.07
N ALA A 43 -1.61 -10.92 -0.41
CA ALA A 43 -2.86 -10.36 -0.91
C ALA A 43 -4.01 -11.02 -0.15
N ASP A 44 -4.85 -10.22 0.50
CA ASP A 44 -6.07 -10.66 1.17
C ASP A 44 -5.90 -11.76 2.23
N GLY A 45 -4.71 -11.85 2.84
CA GLY A 45 -4.36 -12.88 3.83
C GLY A 45 -3.72 -14.13 3.23
N THR A 46 -3.58 -14.20 1.91
CA THR A 46 -2.83 -15.25 1.21
C THR A 46 -1.41 -14.76 0.94
N ALA A 47 -0.41 -15.50 1.40
CA ALA A 47 0.98 -15.20 1.08
C ALA A 47 1.22 -15.41 -0.42
N VAL A 48 1.85 -14.45 -1.09
CA VAL A 48 2.09 -14.48 -2.55
C VAL A 48 3.56 -14.23 -2.90
N TYR A 49 3.96 -14.71 -4.08
CA TYR A 49 5.05 -14.16 -4.86
C TYR A 49 4.48 -13.02 -5.70
N GLY A 50 4.68 -11.79 -5.24
CA GLY A 50 4.23 -10.57 -5.91
C GLY A 50 5.37 -9.74 -6.49
N PRO A 51 5.06 -8.65 -7.20
CA PRO A 51 6.03 -7.74 -7.77
C PRO A 51 6.66 -6.85 -6.68
N THR A 52 7.77 -6.20 -7.03
CA THR A 52 8.26 -5.01 -6.33
C THR A 52 7.80 -3.79 -7.09
N VAL A 53 7.06 -2.88 -6.43
CA VAL A 53 6.39 -1.73 -7.06
C VAL A 53 6.63 -0.45 -6.27
N HIS A 54 6.52 0.70 -6.92
CA HIS A 54 6.54 2.01 -6.25
C HIS A 54 5.14 2.43 -5.76
N GLU A 55 4.09 1.83 -6.32
CA GLU A 55 2.69 2.16 -6.03
C GLU A 55 1.86 0.88 -5.89
N ILE A 56 1.03 0.83 -4.85
CA ILE A 56 0.04 -0.23 -4.63
C ILE A 56 -1.35 0.36 -4.80
N SER A 57 -2.09 -0.09 -5.81
CA SER A 57 -3.53 0.13 -5.92
C SER A 57 -4.28 -0.81 -4.98
N VAL A 58 -5.16 -0.27 -4.15
CA VAL A 58 -5.98 -1.05 -3.21
C VAL A 58 -7.45 -0.63 -3.30
N ALA A 59 -8.32 -1.54 -3.72
CA ALA A 59 -9.75 -1.30 -3.84
C ALA A 59 -10.44 -1.39 -2.46
N PRO A 60 -11.68 -0.88 -2.29
CA PRO A 60 -12.45 -1.06 -1.06
C PRO A 60 -12.51 -2.52 -0.60
N GLY A 61 -12.09 -2.78 0.65
CA GLY A 61 -12.08 -4.12 1.25
C GLY A 61 -10.85 -4.97 0.94
N GLU A 62 -9.98 -4.57 0.00
CA GLU A 62 -8.73 -5.28 -0.29
C GLU A 62 -7.64 -5.00 0.76
N ARG A 63 -6.73 -5.96 0.91
CA ARG A 63 -5.56 -5.87 1.77
C ARG A 63 -4.32 -6.36 1.04
N TYR A 64 -3.25 -5.59 1.11
CA TYR A 64 -1.93 -6.03 0.66
C TYR A 64 -0.92 -5.89 1.79
N SER A 65 -0.03 -6.88 1.94
CA SER A 65 1.20 -6.66 2.70
C SER A 65 2.36 -6.46 1.75
N ALA A 66 3.20 -5.48 2.06
CA ALA A 66 4.47 -5.30 1.38
C ALA A 66 5.64 -5.21 2.36
N ILE A 67 6.81 -5.66 1.91
CA ILE A 67 8.07 -5.48 2.61
C ILE A 67 8.77 -4.25 2.02
N ILE A 68 9.24 -3.38 2.90
CA ILE A 68 10.18 -2.31 2.58
C ILE A 68 11.52 -2.57 3.27
N ASN A 69 12.60 -2.10 2.67
CA ASN A 69 13.92 -2.07 3.28
C ASN A 69 14.15 -0.67 3.86
N THR A 70 14.61 -0.59 5.11
CA THR A 70 14.86 0.69 5.79
C THR A 70 16.33 1.12 5.72
N ASN A 71 16.88 1.12 4.50
CA ASN A 71 18.30 1.38 4.22
C ASN A 71 18.55 2.63 3.36
N GLU A 72 17.54 3.46 3.13
CA GLU A 72 17.63 4.68 2.29
C GLU A 72 18.18 5.89 3.04
N GLY A 73 18.31 5.79 4.37
CA GLY A 73 18.71 6.88 5.25
C GLY A 73 19.24 6.38 6.59
N LYS A 74 19.38 7.31 7.55
CA LYS A 74 19.85 7.04 8.91
C LYS A 74 18.76 7.28 9.94
N GLU A 75 19.06 6.96 11.19
CA GLU A 75 18.16 7.21 12.30
C GLU A 75 17.76 8.69 12.37
N GLY A 76 16.47 8.95 12.57
CA GLY A 76 15.88 10.28 12.60
C GLY A 76 15.39 10.79 11.24
N ASP A 77 15.86 10.21 10.13
CA ASP A 77 15.35 10.52 8.79
C ASP A 77 13.89 10.07 8.67
N ALA A 78 13.15 10.79 7.83
CA ALA A 78 11.73 10.54 7.62
C ALA A 78 11.36 10.70 6.16
N PHE A 79 10.37 9.91 5.74
CA PHE A 79 9.92 9.78 4.36
C PHE A 79 8.40 9.92 4.30
N TRP A 80 7.89 10.52 3.23
CA TRP A 80 6.44 10.55 3.03
C TRP A 80 5.91 9.18 2.59
N LEU A 81 4.88 8.72 3.29
CA LEU A 81 3.91 7.77 2.76
C LEU A 81 2.76 8.59 2.17
N ARG A 82 2.49 8.38 0.89
CA ARG A 82 1.49 9.12 0.12
C ARG A 82 0.34 8.20 -0.22
N THR A 83 -0.86 8.74 -0.13
CA THR A 83 -2.09 8.07 -0.56
C THR A 83 -2.85 9.01 -1.47
N SER A 84 -3.23 8.57 -2.67
CA SER A 84 -4.06 9.35 -3.59
C SER A 84 -5.29 8.56 -4.00
N VAL A 85 -6.38 9.26 -4.34
CA VAL A 85 -7.59 8.64 -4.88
C VAL A 85 -7.43 8.44 -6.39
N ALA A 86 -7.70 7.23 -6.88
CA ALA A 86 -7.87 6.98 -8.30
C ALA A 86 -9.26 7.51 -8.75
N LEU A 87 -9.28 8.58 -9.55
CA LEU A 87 -10.52 9.31 -9.85
C LEU A 87 -11.31 8.73 -11.04
N SER A 88 -10.68 7.90 -11.87
CA SER A 88 -11.31 7.38 -13.10
C SER A 88 -12.53 6.49 -12.86
N CYS A 89 -12.63 5.87 -11.67
CA CYS A 89 -13.78 5.07 -11.24
C CYS A 89 -14.74 5.82 -10.31
N MET A 90 -14.55 7.13 -10.09
CA MET A 90 -15.43 7.93 -9.23
C MET A 90 -16.09 9.07 -10.00
N PHE A 91 -17.42 9.05 -10.06
CA PHE A 91 -18.19 10.14 -10.65
C PHE A 91 -18.20 11.38 -9.74
N GLY A 92 -17.82 12.54 -10.27
CA GLY A 92 -17.82 13.81 -9.52
C GLY A 92 -16.75 13.90 -8.43
N ALA A 93 -15.68 13.11 -8.54
CA ALA A 93 -14.62 13.04 -7.55
C ALA A 93 -13.74 14.29 -7.52
N VAL A 94 -13.22 14.59 -6.33
CA VAL A 94 -12.18 15.60 -6.13
C VAL A 94 -10.86 14.90 -5.84
N SER A 95 -9.76 15.48 -6.30
CA SER A 95 -8.43 14.98 -5.94
C SER A 95 -8.25 15.06 -4.43
N GLN A 96 -7.82 13.97 -3.83
CA GLN A 96 -7.51 13.88 -2.41
C GLN A 96 -6.17 13.19 -2.27
N GLU A 97 -5.29 13.82 -1.50
CA GLU A 97 -4.01 13.27 -1.12
C GLU A 97 -3.91 13.22 0.40
N GLY A 98 -3.51 12.07 0.91
CA GLY A 98 -3.17 11.85 2.30
C GLY A 98 -1.67 11.66 2.45
N LEU A 99 -1.10 12.28 3.49
CA LEU A 99 0.30 12.12 3.86
C LEU A 99 0.40 11.48 5.23
N ALA A 100 1.35 10.57 5.37
CA ALA A 100 1.81 10.02 6.63
C ALA A 100 3.35 10.03 6.65
N VAL A 101 3.93 10.02 7.83
CA VAL A 101 5.38 10.03 8.03
C VAL A 101 5.86 8.62 8.32
N VAL A 102 6.81 8.11 7.53
CA VAL A 102 7.58 6.90 7.87
C VAL A 102 8.90 7.36 8.44
N ARG A 103 9.12 7.15 9.74
CA ARG A 103 10.30 7.65 10.45
C ARG A 103 11.21 6.51 10.87
N TYR A 104 12.49 6.66 10.53
CA TYR A 104 13.53 5.74 10.91
C TYR A 104 13.89 5.92 12.39
N THR A 105 13.86 4.83 13.15
CA THR A 105 14.19 4.80 14.57
C THR A 105 15.34 3.84 14.86
N GLY A 106 16.02 4.08 15.98
CA GLY A 106 17.12 3.28 16.50
C GLY A 106 17.27 3.47 18.00
N ASN A 107 18.48 3.78 18.47
CA ASN A 107 18.79 3.95 19.90
C ASN A 107 18.94 5.42 20.32
N GLY A 108 18.86 6.35 19.37
CA GLY A 108 19.00 7.78 19.54
C GLY A 108 17.68 8.52 19.71
N MET A 109 17.77 9.86 19.60
CA MET A 109 16.60 10.74 19.66
C MET A 109 15.88 10.76 18.31
N VAL A 110 14.57 10.56 18.37
CA VAL A 110 13.68 10.60 17.21
C VAL A 110 13.36 12.07 16.90
N SER A 111 13.71 12.52 15.69
CA SER A 111 13.34 13.85 15.19
C SER A 111 11.83 13.99 15.05
N THR A 112 11.29 15.20 15.14
CA THR A 112 9.87 15.50 14.88
C THR A 112 9.66 16.29 13.59
N GLU A 113 10.73 16.56 12.83
CA GLU A 113 10.66 17.31 11.58
C GLU A 113 9.89 16.54 10.50
N GLU A 114 9.12 17.25 9.69
CA GLU A 114 8.38 16.66 8.57
C GLU A 114 9.34 16.24 7.43
N PRO A 115 9.06 15.11 6.74
CA PRO A 115 9.86 14.68 5.59
C PRO A 115 9.96 15.76 4.51
N GLN A 116 11.13 15.87 3.89
CA GLN A 116 11.37 16.73 2.72
C GLN A 116 11.53 15.93 1.43
N THR A 117 11.06 14.68 1.42
CA THR A 117 11.21 13.74 0.31
C THR A 117 10.22 14.03 -0.82
N SER A 118 10.56 13.59 -2.02
CA SER A 118 9.72 13.74 -3.22
C SER A 118 9.08 12.41 -3.62
N ALA A 119 7.85 12.50 -4.15
CA ALA A 119 7.16 11.38 -4.76
C ALA A 119 8.00 10.75 -5.89
N TRP A 120 7.78 9.45 -6.13
CA TRP A 120 8.31 8.77 -7.31
C TRP A 120 7.80 9.44 -8.60
N SER A 121 8.64 9.46 -9.63
CA SER A 121 8.31 10.11 -10.91
C SER A 121 7.34 9.29 -11.78
N ASP A 122 7.15 8.01 -11.46
CA ASP A 122 6.38 7.03 -12.24
C ASP A 122 5.04 6.65 -11.59
N LEU A 123 4.59 7.38 -10.57
CA LEU A 123 3.28 7.16 -9.96
C LEU A 123 2.15 7.41 -10.97
N ALA A 124 1.07 6.63 -10.85
CA ALA A 124 -0.04 6.74 -11.78
C ALA A 124 -0.84 8.03 -11.51
N GLY A 125 -0.98 8.88 -12.54
CA GLY A 125 -1.79 10.09 -12.45
C GLY A 125 -3.25 9.81 -12.09
N VAL A 126 -3.92 10.78 -11.45
CA VAL A 126 -5.27 10.61 -10.88
C VAL A 126 -6.35 10.16 -11.88
N THR A 127 -6.15 10.39 -13.19
CA THR A 127 -7.08 10.01 -14.27
C THR A 127 -6.80 8.62 -14.86
N VAL A 128 -5.70 7.96 -14.48
CA VAL A 128 -5.38 6.59 -14.92
C VAL A 128 -6.50 5.65 -14.45
N PRO A 129 -6.93 4.66 -15.27
CA PRO A 129 -7.95 3.67 -14.89
C PRO A 129 -7.72 3.07 -13.50
N CYS A 130 -8.82 2.81 -12.79
CA CYS A 130 -8.80 2.10 -11.52
C CYS A 130 -8.59 0.61 -11.79
N THR A 131 -7.33 0.23 -11.93
CA THR A 131 -6.91 -1.15 -12.19
C THR A 131 -6.38 -1.74 -10.89
N GLY A 132 -6.88 -2.92 -10.54
CA GLY A 132 -6.40 -3.69 -9.40
C GLY A 132 -4.93 -4.08 -9.57
N LEU A 133 -4.26 -4.36 -8.46
CA LEU A 133 -2.86 -4.78 -8.50
C LEU A 133 -2.71 -6.13 -9.22
N ASP A 134 -3.65 -7.05 -9.00
CA ASP A 134 -3.72 -8.39 -9.60
C ASP A 134 -4.07 -8.39 -11.10
N GLN A 135 -4.70 -7.32 -11.59
CA GLN A 135 -4.97 -7.09 -13.01
C GLN A 135 -3.72 -6.57 -13.75
N THR A 136 -2.83 -5.89 -13.03
CA THR A 136 -1.60 -5.31 -13.59
C THR A 136 -0.42 -6.29 -13.47
N TYR A 137 -0.36 -7.03 -12.37
CA TYR A 137 0.74 -7.92 -12.02
C TYR A 137 0.23 -9.31 -11.66
N THR A 138 0.99 -10.34 -12.03
CA THR A 138 0.69 -11.70 -11.61
C THR A 138 1.03 -11.88 -10.13
N LEU A 139 0.03 -12.27 -9.33
CA LEU A 139 0.19 -12.66 -7.92
C LEU A 139 0.01 -14.18 -7.80
N SER A 140 1.08 -14.90 -7.46
CA SER A 140 1.03 -16.36 -7.31
C SER A 140 1.06 -16.75 -5.84
N PRO A 141 0.13 -17.57 -5.32
CA PRO A 141 0.19 -18.05 -3.94
C PRO A 141 1.51 -18.77 -3.65
N ARG A 142 2.10 -18.53 -2.47
CA ARG A 142 3.31 -19.24 -2.03
C ARG A 142 3.03 -20.71 -1.75
N ASP A 143 1.90 -20.96 -1.12
CA ASP A 143 1.37 -22.30 -0.87
C ASP A 143 0.16 -22.50 -1.79
N SER A 144 0.38 -23.22 -2.89
CA SER A 144 -0.68 -23.50 -3.86
C SER A 144 -1.58 -24.61 -3.35
N LEU A 145 -2.83 -24.26 -3.06
CA LEU A 145 -3.90 -25.22 -2.80
C LEU A 145 -4.78 -25.28 -4.04
N SER A 146 -4.91 -26.48 -4.62
CA SER A 146 -5.88 -26.67 -5.70
C SER A 146 -7.28 -26.44 -5.17
N ALA A 147 -8.12 -25.77 -5.96
CA ALA A 147 -9.53 -25.67 -5.66
C ALA A 147 -10.13 -27.08 -5.49
N PRO A 148 -11.01 -27.29 -4.51
CA PRO A 148 -11.76 -28.54 -4.39
C PRO A 148 -12.45 -28.85 -5.71
N ARG A 149 -12.38 -30.11 -6.17
CA ARG A 149 -13.05 -30.53 -7.42
C ARG A 149 -14.57 -30.46 -7.31
N GLU A 150 -15.09 -30.67 -6.10
CA GLU A 150 -16.51 -30.65 -5.81
C GLU A 150 -16.78 -29.62 -4.69
N PRO A 151 -17.83 -28.79 -4.82
CA PRO A 151 -18.25 -27.91 -3.75
C PRO A 151 -18.80 -28.74 -2.59
N LEU A 152 -18.51 -28.32 -1.35
CA LEU A 152 -19.11 -28.96 -0.18
C LEU A 152 -20.64 -28.77 -0.16
N GLN A 153 -21.12 -27.63 -0.67
CA GLN A 153 -22.53 -27.30 -0.79
C GLN A 153 -22.73 -26.23 -1.88
N SER A 154 -23.81 -26.34 -2.64
CA SER A 154 -24.25 -25.32 -3.60
C SER A 154 -25.61 -24.79 -3.20
N HIS A 155 -25.73 -23.48 -3.05
CA HIS A 155 -27.00 -22.78 -2.80
C HIS A 155 -27.29 -21.86 -3.98
N PHE A 156 -28.55 -21.82 -4.39
CA PHE A 156 -29.03 -20.91 -5.43
C PHE A 156 -29.96 -19.91 -4.77
N PHE A 157 -29.57 -18.64 -4.76
CA PHE A 157 -30.46 -17.56 -4.36
C PHE A 157 -31.30 -17.16 -5.56
N ASN A 158 -32.58 -17.51 -5.54
CA ASN A 158 -33.58 -16.98 -6.44
C ASN A 158 -34.07 -15.64 -5.87
N SER A 159 -33.99 -14.57 -6.66
CA SER A 159 -34.55 -13.25 -6.33
C SER A 159 -35.99 -13.13 -6.82
#